data_AF-A0A355CNX5-F1
#
_entry.id   AF-A0A355CNX5-F1
#
_cell.length_a   1.000
_cell.length_b   1.000
_cell.length_c   1.000
_cell.angle_alpha   90.00
_cell.angle_beta   90.00
_cell.angle_gamma   90.00
#
_symmetry.space_group_name_H-M   'P 1'
#
loop_
_entity.id
_entity.type
_entity.pdbx_description
1 polymer ?
#
loop_
_entity_poly.entity_id
_entity_poly.type
_entity_poly.pdbx_seq_one_letter_code
_entity_poly.pdbx_strand_id
1 'polypeptide(L)'
;MQLAERHIIKSTENRFVEIDGLAFKSKNLYNAANYVIRQNFLYGWAYLNYNKMAQLMKSHQAYKDLPAKVSQQILMILDKN
;
A
#
# COMPACT_ATOMS: atom_id res chain seq x y z
N MET A 1 28.35 -12.61 -4.90
CA MET A 1 27.72 -11.28 -4.90
C MET A 1 27.74 -10.77 -6.34
N GLN A 2 26.58 -10.53 -6.97
CA GLN A 2 26.54 -10.00 -8.34
C GLN A 2 26.58 -8.47 -8.29
N LEU A 3 27.39 -7.84 -9.14
CA LEU A 3 27.38 -6.39 -9.35
C LEU A 3 26.13 -6.04 -10.15
N ALA A 4 25.22 -5.28 -9.54
CA ALA A 4 24.04 -4.74 -10.19
C ALA A 4 24.16 -3.23 -10.34
N GLU A 5 23.68 -2.70 -11.45
CA GLU A 5 23.60 -1.27 -11.69
C GLU A 5 22.55 -0.63 -10.76
N ARG A 6 22.86 0.56 -10.23
CA ARG A 6 21.95 1.33 -9.36
C ARG A 6 21.76 2.73 -9.91
N HIS A 7 20.52 3.08 -10.22
CA HIS A 7 20.12 4.45 -10.54
C HIS A 7 19.43 5.10 -9.33
N ILE A 8 19.91 6.28 -8.94
CA ILE A 8 19.28 7.10 -7.90
C ILE A 8 18.45 8.16 -8.61
N ILE A 9 17.12 8.14 -8.43
CA ILE A 9 16.22 9.14 -9.01
C ILE A 9 16.16 10.36 -8.10
N LYS A 10 16.61 11.51 -8.59
CA LYS A 10 16.54 12.80 -7.88
C LYS A 10 15.24 13.54 -8.19
N SER A 11 14.87 14.48 -7.32
CA SER A 11 13.68 15.33 -7.50
C SER A 11 13.71 16.20 -8.76
N THR A 12 14.89 16.44 -9.33
CA THR A 12 15.07 17.19 -10.58
C THR A 12 14.87 16.36 -11.84
N GLU A 13 14.68 15.03 -11.73
CA GLU A 13 14.47 14.16 -12.89
C GLU A 13 12.99 14.01 -13.25
N ASN A 14 12.70 13.90 -14.55
CA ASN A 14 11.33 13.79 -15.07
C ASN A 14 10.53 12.62 -14.48
N ARG A 15 11.21 11.51 -14.13
CA ARG A 15 10.57 10.30 -13.57
C ARG A 15 10.13 10.49 -12.11
N PHE A 16 10.68 11.48 -11.41
CA PHE A 16 10.45 11.64 -9.98
C PHE A 16 8.98 11.89 -9.66
N VAL A 17 8.33 12.78 -10.43
CA VAL A 17 6.93 13.19 -10.19
C VAL A 17 5.99 11.98 -10.25
N GLU A 18 6.19 11.07 -11.21
CA GLU A 18 5.38 9.86 -11.33
C GLU A 18 5.62 8.90 -10.16
N ILE A 19 6.88 8.67 -9.80
CA ILE A 19 7.26 7.77 -8.70
C ILE A 19 6.72 8.29 -7.36
N ASP A 20 6.85 9.59 -7.11
CA ASP A 20 6.33 10.24 -5.90
C ASP A 20 4.80 10.13 -5.82
N GLY A 21 4.10 10.36 -6.94
CA GLY A 21 2.65 10.17 -7.01
C GLY A 21 2.22 8.73 -6.71
N LEU A 22 2.96 7.72 -7.20
CA LEU A 22 2.71 6.31 -6.88
C LEU A 22 3.01 5.99 -5.41
N ALA A 23 4.09 6.54 -4.85
CA ALA A 23 4.44 6.38 -3.44
C ALA A 23 3.36 6.99 -2.52
N PHE A 24 2.84 8.16 -2.87
CA PHE A 24 1.75 8.81 -2.14
C PHE A 24 0.47 7.95 -2.15
N LYS A 25 0.07 7.43 -3.32
CA LYS A 25 -1.08 6.51 -3.44
C LYS A 25 -0.89 5.24 -2.62
N SER A 26 0.33 4.67 -2.63
CA SER A 26 0.68 3.50 -1.83
C SER A 26 0.49 3.75 -0.33
N LYS A 27 1.03 4.87 0.17
CA LYS A 27 0.83 5.32 1.54
C LYS A 27 -0.64 5.51 1.89
N ASN A 28 -1.43 6.06 0.96
CA ASN A 28 -2.86 6.27 1.18
C ASN A 28 -3.61 4.95 1.38
N LEU A 29 -3.37 3.95 0.52
CA LEU A 29 -3.96 2.62 0.67
C LEU A 29 -3.55 1.95 1.99
N TYR A 30 -2.25 2.00 2.33
CA TYR A 30 -1.74 1.44 3.58
C TYR A 30 -2.42 2.06 4.78
N ASN A 31 -2.50 3.39 4.84
CA ASN A 31 -3.11 4.11 5.95
C ASN A 31 -4.61 3.84 6.07
N ALA A 32 -5.33 3.77 4.95
CA ALA A 32 -6.76 3.45 4.95
C ALA A 32 -7.02 2.05 5.50
N ALA A 33 -6.26 1.04 5.05
CA ALA A 33 -6.39 -0.33 5.55
C ALA A 33 -5.97 -0.46 7.03
N ASN A 34 -4.88 0.19 7.43
CA ASN A 34 -4.41 0.21 8.81
C ASN A 34 -5.42 0.88 9.75
N TYR A 35 -6.07 1.95 9.28
CA TYR A 35 -7.15 2.61 10.03
C TYR A 35 -8.27 1.61 10.34
N VAL A 36 -8.72 0.81 9.37
CA VAL A 36 -9.75 -0.21 9.59
C VAL A 36 -9.30 -1.25 10.64
N ILE A 37 -8.06 -1.75 10.55
CA ILE A 37 -7.52 -2.70 11.55
C ILE A 37 -7.58 -2.08 12.95
N ARG A 38 -7.16 -0.82 13.08
CA ARG A 38 -7.21 -0.09 14.36
C ARG A 38 -8.63 0.08 14.87
N GLN A 39 -9.59 0.43 14.01
CA GLN A 39 -11.00 0.53 14.41
C GLN A 39 -11.50 -0.82 14.95
N ASN A 40 -11.26 -1.90 14.22
CA ASN A 40 -11.65 -3.24 14.65
C ASN A 40 -11.05 -3.62 16.01
N PHE A 41 -9.78 -3.28 16.24
CA PHE A 41 -9.13 -3.51 17.53
C PHE A 41 -9.82 -2.73 18.66
N LEU A 42 -10.08 -1.44 18.45
CA LEU A 42 -10.73 -0.58 19.46
C LEU A 42 -12.15 -1.04 19.80
N TYR A 43 -12.89 -1.58 18.83
CA TYR A 43 -14.25 -2.09 19.03
C TYR A 43 -14.32 -3.58 19.40
N GLY A 44 -13.18 -4.26 19.53
CA GLY A 44 -13.13 -5.68 19.91
C GLY A 44 -13.56 -6.67 18.83
N TRP A 45 -13.53 -6.30 17.54
CA TRP A 45 -13.96 -7.12 16.40
C TRP A 45 -12.88 -8.05 15.84
N ALA A 46 -11.82 -8.28 16.62
CA ALA A 46 -10.64 -9.05 16.24
C ALA A 46 -9.89 -8.50 15.02
N TYR A 47 -8.70 -9.06 14.80
CA TYR A 47 -7.83 -8.67 13.71
C TYR A 47 -8.36 -9.12 12.33
N LEU A 48 -8.23 -8.25 11.31
CA LEU A 48 -8.53 -8.58 9.92
C LEU A 48 -7.25 -8.99 9.20
N ASN A 49 -7.13 -10.28 8.91
CA ASN A 49 -6.03 -10.77 8.08
C ASN A 49 -6.07 -10.24 6.65
N TYR A 50 -4.97 -10.42 5.92
CA TYR A 50 -4.83 -10.03 4.52
C TYR A 50 -6.05 -10.38 3.65
N ASN A 51 -6.55 -11.61 3.72
CA ASN A 51 -7.64 -12.06 2.84
C ASN A 51 -8.92 -11.25 3.06
N LYS A 52 -9.29 -11.01 4.33
CA LYS A 52 -10.46 -10.18 4.67
C LYS A 52 -10.23 -8.71 4.27
N MET A 53 -9.03 -8.18 4.53
CA MET A 53 -8.70 -6.80 4.18
C MET A 53 -8.72 -6.59 2.66
N ALA A 54 -8.18 -7.52 1.88
CA ALA A 54 -8.16 -7.44 0.42
C ALA A 54 -9.58 -7.46 -0.17
N GLN A 55 -10.49 -8.26 0.39
CA GLN A 55 -11.90 -8.23 -0.01
C GLN A 55 -12.55 -6.88 0.31
N LEU A 56 -12.33 -6.36 1.53
CA LEU A 56 -12.90 -5.09 1.96
C LEU A 56 -12.41 -3.90 1.11
N MET A 57 -11.11 -3.84 0.86
CA MET A 57 -10.50 -2.71 0.16
C MET A 57 -10.74 -2.74 -1.35
N LYS A 58 -11.19 -3.85 -1.94
CA LYS A 58 -11.36 -4.00 -3.40
C LYS A 58 -12.26 -2.91 -4.02
N SER A 59 -13.27 -2.44 -3.29
CA SER A 59 -14.17 -1.37 -3.76
C SER A 59 -13.67 0.04 -3.41
N HIS A 60 -12.71 0.16 -2.49
CA HIS A 60 -12.20 1.42 -1.95
C HIS A 60 -11.39 2.20 -3.00
N GLN A 61 -11.52 3.53 -3.01
CA GLN A 61 -10.85 4.39 -4.02
C GLN A 61 -9.33 4.23 -3.99
N ALA A 62 -8.71 4.31 -2.81
CA ALA A 62 -7.26 4.12 -2.65
C ALA A 62 -6.73 2.78 -3.20
N TYR A 63 -7.56 1.73 -3.22
CA TYR A 63 -7.19 0.45 -3.84
C TYR A 63 -7.23 0.54 -5.37
N LYS A 64 -8.23 1.25 -5.91
CA LYS A 64 -8.45 1.45 -7.35
C LYS A 64 -7.51 2.48 -7.97
N ASP A 65 -6.91 3.36 -7.17
CA ASP A 65 -5.93 4.37 -7.62
C ASP A 65 -4.60 3.76 -8.07
N LEU A 66 -4.39 2.48 -7.78
CA LEU A 66 -3.22 1.67 -8.12
C LEU A 66 -3.63 0.41 -8.90
N PRO A 67 -2.73 -0.18 -9.71
CA PRO A 67 -2.97 -1.48 -10.30
C PRO A 67 -3.26 -2.53 -9.22
N ALA A 68 -4.28 -3.36 -9.42
CA ALA A 68 -4.77 -4.31 -8.40
C ALA A 68 -3.66 -5.20 -7.80
N LYS A 69 -2.68 -5.62 -8.61
CA LYS A 69 -1.52 -6.41 -8.14
C LYS A 69 -0.65 -5.65 -7.15
N VAL A 70 -0.44 -4.34 -7.37
CA VAL A 70 0.32 -3.47 -6.46
C VAL A 70 -0.46 -3.26 -5.17
N SER A 71 -1.76 -2.99 -5.26
CA SER A 71 -2.64 -2.85 -4.10
C SER A 71 -2.62 -4.09 -3.20
N GLN A 72 -2.65 -5.29 -3.79
CA GLN A 72 -2.53 -6.54 -3.04
C GLN A 72 -1.20 -6.67 -2.29
N GLN A 73 -0.08 -6.29 -2.91
CA GLN A 73 1.24 -6.32 -2.26
C GLN A 73 1.31 -5.39 -1.05
N ILE A 74 0.74 -4.19 -1.16
CA ILE A 74 0.67 -3.23 -0.04
C ILE A 74 -0.10 -3.83 1.14
N LEU A 75 -1.23 -4.49 0.87
CA LEU A 75 -2.03 -5.13 1.92
C LEU A 75 -1.31 -6.35 2.54
N MET A 76 -0.55 -7.11 1.75
CA MET A 76 0.28 -8.21 2.28
C MET A 76 1.44 -7.71 3.14
N ILE A 77 2.04 -6.57 2.80
CA ILE A 77 3.06 -5.93 3.63
C ILE A 77 2.45 -5.46 4.94
N LEU A 78 1.28 -4.79 4.89
CA LEU A 78 0.56 -4.37 6.09
C LEU A 78 0.28 -5.55 7.03
N ASP A 79 -0.13 -6.70 6.50
CA ASP A 79 -0.43 -7.90 7.30
C ASP A 79 0.81 -8.53 7.97
N LYS A 80 2.01 -8.19 7.50
CA LYS A 80 3.30 -8.68 8.02
C LYS A 80 4.00 -7.70 8.97
N ASN A 81 3.48 -6.47 9.10
CA ASN A 81 4.06 -5.42 9.92
C ASN A 81 3.49 -5.45 11.35
#